data_AF-A0A132P6R3-F1
#
_entry.id   AF-A0A132P6R3-F1
#
_cell.length_a   1.000
_cell.length_b   1.000
_cell.length_c   1.000
_cell.angle_alpha   90.00
_cell.angle_beta   90.00
_cell.angle_gamma   90.00
#
_symmetry.space_group_name_H-M   'P 1'
#
loop_
_entity.id
_entity.type
_entity.pdbx_description
1 polymer ?
#
loop_
_entity_poly.entity_id
_entity_poly.type
_entity_poly.pdbx_seq_one_letter_code
_entity_poly.pdbx_strand_id
1 'polypeptide(L)'
;MIPRFRAWYTPFKGKTIGQEMKYGQAGRLITHAEMAPDKYVLMQSTGLKDKNGVDVYQGDIIRCTRGCPHEVIWLEKYGGTFFGGMPAWYLSGLSNGYSWTGREEVIGNIYENSELLEEQ
;
A
#
# COMPACT_ATOMS: atom_id res chain seq x y z
N MET A 1 7.96 6.94 17.12
CA MET A 1 7.10 7.06 15.92
C MET A 1 5.70 6.66 16.30
N ILE A 2 4.68 7.40 15.86
CA ILE A 2 3.27 7.03 16.06
C ILE A 2 2.84 6.23 14.82
N PRO A 3 2.36 4.98 14.95
CA PRO A 3 1.91 4.20 13.81
C PRO A 3 0.66 4.84 13.19
N ARG A 4 0.68 5.06 11.88
CA ARG A 4 -0.46 5.53 11.08
C ARG A 4 -0.80 4.48 10.05
N PHE A 5 -2.08 4.34 9.74
CA PHE A 5 -2.58 3.37 8.77
C PHE A 5 -3.48 4.06 7.75
N ARG A 6 -3.45 3.57 6.52
CA ARG A 6 -4.48 3.82 5.50
C ARG A 6 -5.09 2.48 5.09
N ALA A 7 -6.30 2.50 4.55
CA ALA A 7 -7.01 1.30 4.15
C ALA A 7 -7.50 1.42 2.71
N TRP A 8 -7.40 0.33 1.96
CA TRP A 8 -7.98 0.21 0.63
C TRP A 8 -9.22 -0.69 0.67
N TYR A 9 -10.34 -0.25 0.10
CA TYR A 9 -11.61 -0.97 0.11
C TYR A 9 -12.05 -1.32 -1.31
N THR A 10 -12.17 -2.62 -1.60
CA THR A 10 -12.71 -3.10 -2.89
C THR A 10 -13.88 -4.06 -2.68
N PRO A 11 -15.11 -3.56 -2.50
CA PRO A 11 -16.28 -4.40 -2.25
C PRO A 11 -16.58 -5.40 -3.37
N PHE A 12 -16.00 -5.20 -4.55
CA PHE A 12 -16.33 -5.90 -5.78
C PHE A 12 -15.14 -6.60 -6.47
N LYS A 13 -13.92 -6.57 -5.92
CA LYS A 13 -12.76 -7.22 -6.56
C LYS A 13 -13.00 -8.74 -6.64
N GLY A 14 -13.06 -9.29 -7.85
CA GLY A 14 -13.29 -10.72 -8.11
C GLY A 14 -14.75 -11.20 -8.00
N LYS A 15 -15.74 -10.30 -7.88
CA LYS A 15 -17.16 -10.68 -7.87
C LYS A 15 -17.81 -10.41 -9.23
N THR A 16 -18.58 -11.39 -9.72
CA THR A 16 -19.53 -11.18 -10.82
C THR A 16 -20.52 -10.10 -10.39
N ILE A 17 -20.67 -9.03 -11.18
CA ILE A 17 -21.67 -8.00 -10.92
C ILE A 17 -23.04 -8.64 -11.11
N GLY A 18 -23.65 -9.02 -9.99
CA GLY A 18 -25.02 -9.49 -9.91
C GLY A 18 -25.61 -8.98 -8.61
N GLN A 19 -26.74 -8.30 -8.68
CA GLN A 19 -27.55 -7.99 -7.51
C GLN A 19 -28.06 -9.31 -6.91
N GLU A 20 -27.31 -9.91 -5.99
CA GLU A 20 -27.88 -10.95 -5.14
C GLU A 20 -28.77 -10.26 -4.10
N MET A 21 -30.09 -10.33 -4.32
CA MET A 21 -31.08 -9.96 -3.32
C MET A 21 -31.06 -11.00 -2.20
N LYS A 22 -30.15 -10.85 -1.24
CA LYS A 22 -30.27 -11.56 0.04
C LYS A 22 -31.33 -10.86 0.89
N TYR A 23 -32.50 -11.48 0.91
CA TYR A 23 -33.66 -11.15 1.76
C TYR A 23 -34.27 -9.76 1.55
N GLY A 24 -35.23 -9.66 0.62
CA GLY A 24 -36.48 -8.90 0.75
C GLY A 24 -36.48 -7.44 1.28
N GLN A 25 -35.35 -6.76 1.42
CA GLN A 25 -35.27 -5.40 1.94
C GLN A 25 -34.45 -4.53 0.99
N ALA A 26 -35.18 -3.82 0.13
CA ALA A 26 -34.66 -2.74 -0.72
C ALA A 26 -34.15 -1.51 0.08
N GLY A 27 -34.10 -1.57 1.42
CA GLY A 27 -33.85 -0.43 2.29
C GLY A 27 -32.42 -0.24 2.79
N ARG A 28 -31.50 -1.19 2.59
CA ARG A 28 -30.12 -1.10 3.13
C ARG A 28 -29.09 -0.50 2.15
N LEU A 29 -29.55 0.22 1.13
CA LEU A 29 -28.65 0.94 0.20
C LEU A 29 -27.84 2.06 0.87
N ILE A 30 -28.25 2.54 2.06
CA ILE A 30 -27.62 3.69 2.73
C ILE A 30 -27.25 3.41 4.20
N THR A 31 -27.83 2.38 4.82
CA THR A 31 -27.54 2.08 6.23
C THR A 31 -26.30 1.22 6.32
N HIS A 32 -25.14 1.86 6.44
CA HIS A 32 -23.90 1.25 6.91
C HIS A 32 -23.61 -0.06 6.18
N ALA A 33 -22.97 0.03 5.01
CA ALA A 33 -22.26 -1.09 4.41
C ALA A 33 -21.65 -1.90 5.57
N GLU A 34 -22.21 -3.09 5.83
CA GLU A 34 -21.81 -3.92 6.96
C GLU A 34 -20.28 -3.91 6.93
N MET A 35 -19.67 -3.30 7.95
CA MET A 35 -18.22 -3.15 8.01
C MET A 35 -17.69 -4.57 8.06
N ALA A 36 -17.34 -5.11 6.89
CA ALA A 36 -16.66 -6.36 6.73
C ALA A 36 -15.19 -5.98 6.79
N PRO A 37 -14.55 -6.02 7.98
CA PRO A 37 -13.20 -5.50 8.18
C PRO A 37 -12.22 -6.26 7.27
N ASP A 38 -12.52 -7.53 7.02
CA ASP A 38 -11.80 -8.43 6.11
C ASP A 38 -11.79 -7.97 4.65
N LYS A 39 -12.66 -7.03 4.25
CA LYS A 39 -12.67 -6.45 2.90
C LYS A 39 -11.72 -5.26 2.74
N TYR A 40 -11.12 -4.79 3.83
CA TYR A 40 -10.17 -3.70 3.82
C TYR A 40 -8.75 -4.23 3.85
N VAL A 41 -7.90 -3.74 2.96
CA VAL A 41 -6.47 -4.01 3.03
C VAL A 41 -5.80 -2.85 3.74
N LEU A 42 -5.24 -3.12 4.93
CA LEU A 42 -4.54 -2.14 5.75
C LEU A 42 -3.10 -1.98 5.24
N MET A 43 -2.65 -0.73 5.18
CA MET A 43 -1.30 -0.34 4.82
C MET A 43 -0.73 0.57 5.90
N GLN A 44 0.42 0.19 6.44
CA GLN A 44 1.07 0.95 7.51
C GLN A 44 2.00 2.04 6.95
N SER A 45 2.05 3.20 7.60
CA SER A 45 3.03 4.25 7.32
C SER A 45 4.42 3.80 7.73
N THR A 46 5.40 4.10 6.88
CA THR A 46 6.81 3.82 7.16
C THR A 46 7.44 4.85 8.12
N GLY A 47 6.76 5.99 8.30
CA GLY A 47 7.26 7.16 9.03
C GLY A 47 8.30 7.99 8.26
N LEU A 48 8.57 7.64 7.01
CA LEU A 48 9.41 8.42 6.10
C LEU A 48 8.57 9.33 5.20
N LYS A 49 9.23 10.36 4.69
CA LYS A 49 8.69 11.28 3.69
C LYS A 49 9.51 11.21 2.42
N ASP A 50 8.82 11.35 1.29
CA ASP A 50 9.42 11.51 -0.03
C ASP A 50 9.96 12.94 -0.24
N LYS A 51 10.54 13.20 -1.41
CA LYS A 51 11.12 14.51 -1.74
C LYS A 51 10.13 15.68 -1.70
N ASN A 52 8.83 15.38 -1.85
CA ASN A 52 7.74 16.36 -1.87
C ASN A 52 7.08 16.50 -0.48
N GLY A 53 7.59 15.79 0.54
CA GLY A 53 7.05 15.80 1.90
C GLY A 53 5.84 14.86 2.11
N VAL A 54 5.50 14.05 1.11
CA VAL A 54 4.41 13.08 1.16
C VAL A 54 4.84 11.89 2.02
N ASP A 55 3.94 11.44 2.89
CA ASP A 55 4.17 10.30 3.75
C ASP A 55 4.17 9.00 2.95
N VAL A 56 5.15 8.13 3.22
CA VAL A 56 5.29 6.84 2.55
C VAL A 56 4.59 5.74 3.34
N TYR A 57 3.87 4.88 2.64
CA TYR A 57 3.10 3.76 3.16
C TYR A 57 3.48 2.45 2.47
N GLN A 58 3.16 1.34 3.14
CA GLN A 58 3.16 0.02 2.53
C GLN A 58 2.31 0.00 1.25
N GLY A 59 2.83 -0.65 0.21
CA GLY A 59 2.19 -0.75 -1.10
C GLY A 59 2.28 0.52 -1.96
N ASP A 60 2.94 1.59 -1.49
CA ASP A 60 3.29 2.72 -2.37
C ASP A 60 4.28 2.28 -3.44
N ILE A 61 4.17 2.91 -4.61
CA ILE A 61 5.10 2.77 -5.71
C ILE A 61 6.01 3.99 -5.70
N ILE A 62 7.29 3.73 -5.52
CA ILE A 62 8.34 4.73 -5.41
C ILE A 62 9.15 4.76 -6.69
N ARG A 63 9.32 5.96 -7.24
CA ARG A 63 10.36 6.20 -8.25
C ARG A 63 11.71 6.33 -7.56
N CYS A 64 12.56 5.34 -7.76
CA CYS A 64 13.93 5.32 -7.27
C CYS A 64 14.76 6.47 -7.88
N THR A 65 15.91 6.77 -7.30
CA THR A 65 16.84 7.76 -7.84
C THR A 65 17.38 7.45 -9.24
N ARG A 66 17.27 6.19 -9.69
CA ARG A 66 17.60 5.73 -11.05
C ARG A 66 16.42 5.81 -12.04
N GLY A 67 15.26 6.31 -11.62
CA GLY A 67 14.05 6.45 -12.45
C GLY A 67 13.14 5.22 -12.51
N CYS A 68 13.54 4.11 -11.88
CA CYS A 68 12.80 2.86 -11.78
C CYS A 68 11.67 2.87 -10.74
N PRO A 69 10.48 2.31 -11.04
CA PRO A 69 9.39 2.14 -10.09
C PRO A 69 9.59 0.89 -9.22
N HIS A 70 9.36 1.01 -7.91
CA HIS A 70 9.42 -0.10 -6.97
C HIS A 70 8.33 -0.02 -5.91
N GLU A 71 7.81 -1.16 -5.48
CA GLU A 71 6.82 -1.25 -4.41
C GLU A 71 7.48 -1.19 -3.03
N VAL A 72 6.88 -0.46 -2.09
CA VAL A 72 7.23 -0.48 -0.67
C VAL A 72 6.63 -1.71 0.01
N ILE A 73 7.49 -2.67 0.33
CA ILE A 73 7.10 -3.95 0.95
C ILE A 73 7.67 -4.10 2.36
N TRP A 74 6.95 -4.84 3.20
CA TRP A 74 7.45 -5.31 4.50
C TRP A 74 8.08 -6.69 4.34
N LEU A 75 9.32 -6.86 4.76
CA LEU A 75 9.98 -8.18 4.75
C LEU A 75 10.40 -8.56 6.17
N GLU A 76 9.60 -9.44 6.78
CA GLU A 76 9.83 -9.94 8.15
C GLU A 76 11.22 -10.57 8.33
N LYS A 77 11.72 -11.26 7.29
CA LYS A 77 13.06 -11.88 7.27
C LYS A 77 14.20 -10.92 7.58
N TYR A 78 14.01 -9.63 7.28
CA TYR A 78 15.02 -8.59 7.47
C TYR A 78 14.59 -7.55 8.52
N GLY A 79 13.57 -7.86 9.32
CA GLY A 79 13.17 -7.03 10.46
C GLY A 79 14.31 -6.94 11.48
N GLY A 80 14.74 -5.73 11.81
CA GLY A 80 15.74 -5.47 12.85
C GLY A 80 17.20 -5.74 12.44
N THR A 81 17.50 -5.97 11.16
CA THR A 81 18.86 -6.32 10.71
C THR A 81 19.75 -5.10 10.41
N PHE A 82 19.22 -3.86 10.43
CA PHE A 82 19.98 -2.65 10.14
C PHE A 82 19.93 -1.62 11.27
N PHE A 83 21.10 -1.29 11.83
CA PHE A 83 21.31 -0.09 12.64
C PHE A 83 21.57 1.11 11.70
N GLY A 84 20.64 2.08 11.66
CA GLY A 84 20.79 3.32 10.87
C GLY A 84 19.99 3.39 9.56
N GLY A 85 19.21 2.36 9.22
CA GLY A 85 18.29 2.34 8.08
C GLY A 85 16.89 1.85 8.48
N MET A 86 15.93 1.99 7.56
CA MET A 86 14.52 1.62 7.70
C MET A 86 14.41 0.17 8.24
N PRO A 87 13.98 -0.07 9.49
CA PRO A 87 14.28 -1.34 10.17
C PRO A 87 13.52 -2.57 9.63
N ALA A 88 12.69 -2.46 8.58
CA ALA A 88 11.91 -3.59 8.03
C ALA A 88 11.18 -3.31 6.69
N TRP A 89 11.32 -2.11 6.13
CA TRP A 89 10.65 -1.73 4.88
C TRP A 89 11.65 -1.71 3.72
N TYR A 90 11.25 -2.27 2.58
CA TYR A 90 12.10 -2.48 1.41
C TYR A 90 11.43 -2.00 0.14
N LEU A 91 12.23 -1.73 -0.88
CA LEU A 91 11.75 -1.57 -2.26
C LEU A 91 11.85 -2.92 -2.98
N SER A 92 10.76 -3.37 -3.59
CA SER A 92 10.70 -4.65 -4.32
C SER A 92 11.75 -4.71 -5.43
N GLY A 93 12.32 -5.89 -5.72
CA GLY A 93 13.30 -6.06 -6.82
C GLY A 93 14.70 -5.46 -6.57
N LEU A 94 14.93 -4.74 -5.47
CA LEU A 94 16.27 -4.30 -5.06
C LEU A 94 16.85 -5.24 -4.01
N SER A 95 18.08 -5.71 -4.21
CA SER A 95 18.78 -6.55 -3.23
C SER A 95 19.22 -5.71 -2.01
N ASN A 96 19.07 -6.29 -0.82
CA ASN A 96 19.59 -5.85 0.48
C ASN A 96 19.65 -4.33 0.73
N GLY A 97 18.57 -3.78 1.30
CA GLY A 97 18.62 -2.49 2.01
C GLY A 97 18.76 -1.28 1.09
N TYR A 98 17.66 -0.84 0.50
CA TYR A 98 17.61 0.46 -0.14
C TYR A 98 17.76 1.55 0.93
N SER A 99 18.87 2.29 0.89
CA SER A 99 19.08 3.42 1.79
C SER A 99 18.20 4.57 1.35
N TRP A 100 17.19 4.91 2.16
CA TRP A 100 16.29 6.03 1.87
C TRP A 100 17.08 7.34 1.83
N THR A 101 17.07 8.03 0.70
CA THR A 101 17.85 9.26 0.51
C THR A 101 17.02 10.53 0.67
N GLY A 102 15.70 10.42 0.71
CA GLY A 102 14.76 11.54 0.66
C GLY A 102 14.63 12.17 -0.74
N ARG A 103 15.23 11.56 -1.77
CA ARG A 103 15.11 12.00 -3.18
C ARG A 103 14.10 11.18 -3.97
N GLU A 104 13.62 10.11 -3.35
CA GLU A 104 12.57 9.25 -3.85
C GLU A 104 11.24 10.03 -3.93
N GLU A 105 10.37 9.58 -4.83
CA GLU A 105 9.05 10.18 -5.02
C GLU A 105 7.98 9.09 -5.05
N VAL A 106 6.90 9.31 -4.32
CA VAL A 106 5.71 8.46 -4.43
C VAL A 106 5.01 8.82 -5.73
N ILE A 107 4.88 7.84 -6.64
CA ILE A 107 4.25 8.00 -7.96
C ILE A 107 2.90 7.30 -8.06
N GLY A 108 2.50 6.52 -7.06
CA GLY A 108 1.24 5.78 -7.03
C GLY A 108 1.25 4.73 -5.93
N ASN A 109 0.29 3.81 -5.96
CA ASN A 109 0.26 2.63 -5.11
C ASN A 109 -0.24 1.41 -5.88
N ILE A 110 0.03 0.20 -5.39
CA ILE A 110 -0.33 -1.06 -6.08
C ILE A 110 -1.83 -1.28 -6.27
N TYR A 111 -2.68 -0.51 -5.59
CA TYR A 111 -4.14 -0.67 -5.67
C TYR A 111 -4.78 0.25 -6.70
N GLU A 112 -4.26 1.47 -6.84
CA GLU A 112 -4.73 2.48 -7.79
C GLU A 112 -3.92 2.51 -9.08
N ASN A 113 -2.66 2.07 -9.04
CA ASN A 113 -1.69 2.24 -10.12
C ASN A 113 -0.81 0.99 -10.34
N SER A 114 -1.42 -0.20 -10.32
CA SER A 114 -0.69 -1.46 -10.50
C SER A 114 0.09 -1.52 -11.82
N GLU A 115 -0.38 -0.83 -12.86
CA GLU A 115 0.25 -0.73 -14.17
C GLU A 115 1.66 -0.15 -14.14
N LEU A 116 1.99 0.67 -13.13
CA LEU A 116 3.33 1.27 -12.99
C LEU A 116 4.44 0.25 -12.67
N LEU A 117 4.07 -0.99 -12.31
CA LEU A 117 5.01 -2.07 -12.04
C LEU A 117 5.14 -3.07 -13.21
N GLU A 118 4.29 -2.97 -14.23
CA GLU A 118 4.28 -3.91 -15.37
C GLU A 118 5.37 -3.62 -16.41
N GLU A 119 5.98 -2.43 -16.39
CA GLU A 119 7.04 -2.02 -17.32
C GLU A 119 8.47 -2.47 -16.92
N GLN A 120 8.62 -3.49 -16.05
CA GLN A 120 9.92 -4.05 -15.65
C GLN A 120 10.40 -5.20 -16.56
#